data_AF-A0A5R9E8L2-F1
#
_entry.id   AF-A0A5R9E8L2-F1
#
_cell.length_a   1.000
_cell.length_b   1.000
_cell.length_c   1.000
_cell.angle_alpha   90.00
_cell.angle_beta   90.00
_cell.angle_gamma   90.00
#
_symmetry.space_group_name_H-M   'P 1'
#
loop_
_entity.id
_entity.type
_entity.pdbx_description
1 polymer ?
#
loop_
_entity_poly.entity_id
_entity_poly.type
_entity_poly.pdbx_seq_one_letter_code
_entity_poly.pdbx_strand_id
1 'polypeptide(L)'
;MYLGKARACRAERRVLLRLYPLWHDLTETVASVRLDPPRGLATERLDPRNIHGRLYRRTIEIRDAALALSDYAPAGLRERARQHVETRGLFGSQALVTAEACWIAAARRSKLRGDTPTNKEHQPAGGGRDLHSEITALTQLSDAYYSDLTREFADACDRPLETQP
;
A
#
# COMPACT_ATOMS: atom_id res chain seq x y z
N MET A 1 7.16 18.14 30.99
CA MET A 1 6.01 17.91 30.09
C MET A 1 6.29 18.19 28.60
N TYR A 2 7.28 19.03 28.21
CA TYR A 2 7.60 19.33 26.79
C TYR A 2 8.37 18.22 26.03
N LEU A 3 9.18 17.41 26.71
CA LEU A 3 10.01 16.35 26.09
C LEU A 3 9.18 15.22 25.45
N GLY A 4 7.99 14.91 25.98
CA GLY A 4 7.11 13.87 25.45
C GLY A 4 6.49 14.23 24.10
N LYS A 5 5.99 15.48 23.96
CA LYS A 5 5.39 15.98 22.72
C LYS A 5 6.41 16.05 21.57
N ALA A 6 7.63 16.50 21.87
CA ALA A 6 8.70 16.56 20.87
C ALA A 6 9.17 15.17 20.39
N ARG A 7 9.15 14.16 21.27
CA ARG A 7 9.46 12.76 20.89
C ARG A 7 8.34 12.14 20.05
N ALA A 8 7.08 12.35 20.43
CA ALA A 8 5.91 11.90 19.66
C ALA A 8 5.90 12.49 18.24
N CYS A 9 6.07 13.81 18.12
CA CYS A 9 6.13 14.50 16.83
C CYS A 9 7.27 13.99 15.92
N ARG A 10 8.44 13.68 16.51
CA ARG A 10 9.56 13.07 15.76
C ARG A 10 9.24 11.65 15.28
N ALA A 11 8.55 10.85 16.08
CA ALA A 11 8.13 9.50 15.70
C ALA A 11 7.09 9.54 14.57
N GLU A 12 6.06 10.38 14.71
CA GLU A 12 5.04 10.59 13.67
C GLU A 12 5.66 11.09 12.37
N ARG A 13 6.60 12.05 12.44
CA ARG A 13 7.30 12.53 11.24
C ARG A 13 8.12 11.42 10.57
N ARG A 14 8.74 10.53 11.34
CA ARG A 14 9.48 9.39 10.77
C ARG A 14 8.54 8.45 10.04
N VAL A 15 7.40 8.12 10.64
CA VAL A 15 6.38 7.27 10.00
C VAL A 15 5.80 7.94 8.76
N LEU A 16 5.45 9.23 8.85
CA LEU A 16 4.93 10.02 7.74
C LEU A 16 5.88 9.92 6.53
N LEU A 17 7.18 10.09 6.74
CA LEU A 17 8.19 9.98 5.70
C LEU A 17 8.41 8.54 5.23
N ARG A 18 8.31 7.55 6.12
CA ARG A 18 8.43 6.12 5.76
C ARG A 18 7.30 5.66 4.85
N LEU A 19 6.07 6.13 5.10
CA LEU A 19 4.90 5.80 4.28
C LEU A 19 4.81 6.61 2.99
N TYR A 20 5.65 7.64 2.82
CA TYR A 20 5.60 8.52 1.65
C TYR A 20 5.74 7.77 0.31
N PRO A 21 6.70 6.85 0.12
CA PRO A 21 6.84 6.14 -1.16
C PRO A 21 5.58 5.35 -1.51
N LEU A 22 5.07 4.54 -0.58
CA LEU A 22 3.87 3.73 -0.81
C LEU A 22 2.67 4.64 -1.14
N TRP A 23 2.47 5.67 -0.32
CA TRP A 23 1.42 6.66 -0.56
C TRP A 23 1.54 7.29 -1.94
N HIS A 24 2.74 7.73 -2.32
CA HIS A 24 2.97 8.39 -3.61
C HIS A 24 2.65 7.45 -4.77
N ASP A 25 3.19 6.23 -4.78
CA ASP A 25 3.02 5.26 -5.86
C ASP A 25 1.55 4.89 -6.09
N LEU A 26 0.82 4.62 -5.01
CA LEU A 26 -0.59 4.23 -5.09
C LEU A 26 -1.47 5.42 -5.52
N THR A 27 -1.27 6.59 -4.90
CA THR A 27 -2.11 7.77 -5.16
C THR A 27 -1.73 8.51 -6.45
N GLU A 28 -0.55 8.29 -7.01
CA GLU A 28 -0.21 8.75 -8.36
C GLU A 28 -1.00 7.96 -9.41
N THR A 29 -1.21 6.66 -9.16
CA THR A 29 -2.02 5.80 -10.03
C THR A 29 -3.50 6.11 -9.88
N VAL A 30 -3.95 6.49 -8.67
CA VAL A 30 -5.33 6.82 -8.35
C VAL A 30 -5.42 8.25 -7.80
N ALA A 31 -5.19 9.24 -8.64
CA ALA A 31 -5.13 10.64 -8.21
C ALA A 31 -6.41 11.17 -7.55
N SER A 32 -7.57 10.57 -7.84
CA SER A 32 -8.88 10.98 -7.31
C SER A 32 -9.04 10.83 -5.80
N VAL A 33 -8.19 10.03 -5.14
CA VAL A 33 -8.27 9.82 -3.67
C VAL A 33 -7.49 10.88 -2.88
N ARG A 34 -6.67 11.69 -3.55
CA ARG A 34 -5.88 12.74 -2.89
C ARG A 34 -6.76 13.92 -2.52
N LEU A 35 -6.68 14.36 -1.27
CA LEU A 35 -7.30 15.62 -0.86
C LEU A 35 -6.52 16.83 -1.36
N ASP A 36 -5.18 16.74 -1.30
CA ASP A 36 -4.27 17.81 -1.69
C ASP A 36 -3.28 17.33 -2.77
N PRO A 37 -2.79 18.21 -3.67
CA PRO A 37 -1.72 17.87 -4.59
C PRO A 37 -0.48 17.33 -3.88
N PRO A 38 0.26 16.37 -4.48
CA PRO A 38 1.40 15.77 -3.81
C PRO A 38 2.50 16.80 -3.60
N ARG A 39 2.96 16.89 -2.36
CA ARG A 39 4.15 17.66 -2.02
C ARG A 39 5.38 16.80 -2.28
N GLY A 40 6.44 17.41 -2.83
CA GLY A 40 7.72 16.73 -2.97
C GLY A 40 8.30 16.29 -1.61
N LEU A 41 9.07 15.21 -1.60
CA LEU A 41 9.63 14.64 -0.37
C LEU A 41 10.48 15.64 0.43
N ALA A 42 11.19 16.55 -0.24
CA ALA A 42 11.96 17.62 0.41
C ALA A 42 11.05 18.58 1.20
N THR A 43 9.95 19.01 0.59
CA THR A 43 8.93 19.85 1.25
C THR A 43 8.26 19.12 2.40
N GLU A 44 7.94 17.84 2.22
CA GLU A 44 7.36 16.99 3.26
C GLU A 44 8.27 16.86 4.48
N ARG A 45 9.59 16.76 4.25
CA ARG A 45 10.61 16.77 5.31
C ARG A 45 10.64 18.13 6.00
N LEU A 46 10.71 19.23 5.27
CA LEU A 46 10.96 20.54 5.88
C LEU A 46 9.74 21.16 6.58
N ASP A 47 8.51 20.78 6.24
CA ASP A 47 7.29 21.35 6.87
C ASP A 47 6.97 20.67 8.22
N PRO A 48 7.13 21.37 9.37
CA PRO A 48 6.84 20.81 10.68
C PRO A 48 5.36 20.92 11.06
N ARG A 49 4.52 21.56 10.24
CA ARG A 49 3.12 21.86 10.59
C ARG A 49 2.24 20.62 10.39
N ASN A 50 1.28 20.47 11.30
CA ASN A 50 0.21 19.48 11.26
C ASN A 50 0.66 18.05 10.89
N ILE A 51 1.78 17.59 11.46
CA ILE A 51 2.34 16.26 11.18
C ILE A 51 1.32 15.16 11.48
N HIS A 52 0.62 15.25 12.61
CA HIS A 52 -0.42 14.30 13.00
C HIS A 52 -1.56 14.23 11.99
N GLY A 53 -2.13 15.38 11.59
CA GLY A 53 -3.21 15.42 10.61
C GLY A 53 -2.78 14.95 9.21
N ARG A 54 -1.55 15.25 8.80
CA ARG A 54 -0.96 14.74 7.54
C ARG A 54 -0.77 13.23 7.58
N LEU A 55 -0.32 12.69 8.72
CA LEU A 55 -0.17 11.25 8.89
C LEU A 55 -1.53 10.55 8.86
N TYR A 56 -2.52 11.06 9.59
CA TYR A 56 -3.89 10.57 9.55
C TYR A 56 -4.49 10.61 8.15
N ARG A 57 -4.31 11.71 7.40
CA ARG A 57 -4.78 11.80 6.01
C ARG A 57 -4.08 10.76 5.13
N ARG A 58 -2.76 10.60 5.27
CA ARG A 58 -1.98 9.65 4.49
C ARG A 58 -2.44 8.21 4.69
N THR A 59 -2.84 7.82 5.91
CA THR A 59 -3.38 6.47 6.14
C THR A 59 -4.69 6.23 5.40
N ILE A 60 -5.60 7.22 5.41
CA ILE A 60 -6.86 7.18 4.66
C ILE A 60 -6.58 7.07 3.16
N GLU A 61 -5.75 7.96 2.61
CA GLU A 61 -5.48 8.01 1.17
C GLU A 61 -4.80 6.73 0.65
N ILE A 62 -3.95 6.07 1.46
CA ILE A 62 -3.39 4.75 1.11
C ILE A 62 -4.50 3.70 1.01
N ARG A 63 -5.45 3.67 1.95
CA ARG A 63 -6.55 2.70 1.95
C ARG A 63 -7.55 2.95 0.84
N ASP A 64 -7.88 4.20 0.58
CA ASP A 64 -8.74 4.59 -0.53
C ASP A 64 -8.09 4.24 -1.87
N ALA A 65 -6.79 4.47 -2.02
CA ALA A 65 -6.05 4.05 -3.21
C ALA A 65 -6.06 2.52 -3.36
N ALA A 66 -5.80 1.76 -2.30
CA ALA A 66 -5.84 0.30 -2.33
C ALA A 66 -7.24 -0.23 -2.68
N LEU A 67 -8.30 0.41 -2.18
CA LEU A 67 -9.69 0.09 -2.51
C LEU A 67 -9.98 0.39 -3.99
N ALA A 68 -9.61 1.56 -4.50
CA ALA A 68 -9.81 1.91 -5.90
C ALA A 68 -8.97 1.05 -6.87
N LEU A 69 -7.80 0.59 -6.44
CA LEU A 69 -6.99 -0.35 -7.20
C LEU A 69 -7.60 -1.75 -7.23
N SER A 70 -8.44 -2.10 -6.24
CA SER A 70 -9.09 -3.41 -6.20
C SER A 70 -9.91 -3.70 -7.45
N ASP A 71 -10.50 -2.67 -8.08
CA ASP A 71 -11.25 -2.82 -9.33
C ASP A 71 -10.41 -3.41 -10.47
N TYR A 72 -9.08 -3.25 -10.42
CA TYR A 72 -8.12 -3.75 -11.40
C TYR A 72 -7.50 -5.10 -10.99
N ALA A 73 -8.03 -5.75 -9.95
CA ALA A 73 -7.63 -7.08 -9.57
C ALA A 73 -8.46 -8.15 -10.32
N PRO A 74 -7.88 -8.93 -11.25
CA PRO A 74 -8.60 -10.02 -11.89
C PRO A 74 -9.00 -11.10 -10.87
N ALA A 75 -10.03 -11.87 -11.23
CA ALA A 75 -10.51 -12.98 -10.41
C ALA A 75 -9.36 -13.94 -10.06
N GLY A 76 -9.30 -14.36 -8.79
CA GLY A 76 -8.27 -15.27 -8.30
C GLY A 76 -6.90 -14.63 -8.03
N LEU A 77 -6.68 -13.34 -8.34
CA LEU A 77 -5.39 -12.68 -8.05
C LEU A 77 -5.04 -12.74 -6.56
N ARG A 78 -6.03 -12.55 -5.69
CA ARG A 78 -5.86 -12.58 -4.24
C ARG A 78 -5.41 -13.96 -3.73
N GLU A 79 -6.01 -15.02 -4.30
CA GLU A 79 -5.66 -16.40 -3.97
C GLU A 79 -4.27 -16.77 -4.52
N ARG A 80 -3.95 -16.33 -5.75
CA ARG A 80 -2.59 -16.47 -6.32
C ARG A 80 -1.54 -15.79 -5.46
N ALA A 81 -1.82 -14.59 -4.95
CA ALA A 81 -0.91 -13.86 -4.07
C ALA A 81 -0.69 -14.62 -2.75
N ARG A 82 -1.76 -15.16 -2.15
CA ARG A 82 -1.69 -16.00 -0.94
C ARG A 82 -0.83 -17.24 -1.18
N GLN A 83 -1.11 -18.00 -2.23
CA GLN A 83 -0.34 -19.19 -2.61
C GLN A 83 1.13 -18.85 -2.91
N HIS A 84 1.38 -17.74 -3.61
CA HIS A 84 2.74 -17.26 -3.90
C HIS A 84 3.53 -17.01 -2.63
N VAL A 85 2.90 -16.45 -1.59
CA VAL A 85 3.58 -16.16 -0.33
C VAL A 85 3.78 -17.42 0.52
N GLU A 86 2.79 -18.30 0.59
CA GLU A 86 2.85 -19.56 1.35
C GLU A 86 3.87 -20.55 0.79
N THR A 87 3.94 -20.68 -0.54
CA THR A 87 4.94 -21.54 -1.21
C THR A 87 6.38 -21.08 -0.98
N ARG A 88 6.58 -19.84 -0.50
CA ARG A 88 7.87 -19.28 -0.11
C ARG A 88 8.11 -19.36 1.41
N GLY A 89 7.27 -20.11 2.12
CA GLY A 89 7.44 -20.43 3.54
C GLY A 89 6.97 -19.35 4.52
N LEU A 90 6.23 -18.33 4.05
CA LEU A 90 5.62 -17.34 4.93
C LEU A 90 4.27 -17.84 5.44
N PHE A 91 4.01 -17.63 6.73
CA PHE A 91 2.76 -18.01 7.38
C PHE A 91 2.24 -16.90 8.32
N GLY A 92 1.00 -17.05 8.77
CA GLY A 92 0.39 -16.15 9.75
C GLY A 92 0.26 -14.71 9.26
N SER A 93 0.45 -13.74 10.16
CA SER A 93 0.28 -12.31 9.86
C SER A 93 1.22 -11.81 8.76
N GLN A 94 2.47 -12.28 8.74
CA GLN A 94 3.44 -11.89 7.72
C GLN A 94 3.00 -12.36 6.33
N ALA A 95 2.42 -13.56 6.23
CA ALA A 95 1.87 -14.05 4.97
C ALA A 95 0.70 -13.19 4.48
N LEU A 96 -0.21 -12.81 5.39
CA LEU A 96 -1.37 -11.97 5.04
C LEU A 96 -0.94 -10.59 4.52
N VAL A 97 -0.03 -9.92 5.23
CA VAL A 97 0.46 -8.58 4.83
C VAL A 97 1.22 -8.66 3.50
N THR A 98 2.03 -9.70 3.31
CA THR A 98 2.81 -9.84 2.07
C THR A 98 1.92 -10.22 0.88
N ALA A 99 0.89 -11.05 1.10
CA ALA A 99 -0.09 -11.37 0.06
C ALA A 99 -0.91 -10.13 -0.33
N GLU A 100 -1.27 -9.28 0.63
CA GLU A 100 -1.91 -7.99 0.37
C GLU A 100 -1.01 -7.07 -0.46
N ALA A 101 0.28 -6.95 -0.11
CA ALA A 101 1.27 -6.19 -0.88
C ALA A 101 1.39 -6.70 -2.33
N CYS A 102 1.52 -8.02 -2.52
CA CYS A 102 1.52 -8.68 -3.83
C CYS A 102 0.28 -8.34 -4.65
N TRP A 103 -0.89 -8.44 -4.03
CA TRP A 103 -2.17 -8.15 -4.66
C TRP A 103 -2.29 -6.67 -5.09
N ILE A 104 -1.95 -5.72 -4.21
CA ILE A 104 -1.98 -4.27 -4.53
C ILE A 104 -0.98 -3.95 -5.65
N ALA A 105 0.23 -4.52 -5.62
CA ALA A 105 1.24 -4.29 -6.64
C ALA A 105 0.78 -4.75 -8.02
N ALA A 106 0.24 -5.96 -8.14
CA ALA A 106 -0.28 -6.49 -9.39
C ALA A 106 -1.50 -5.70 -9.90
N ALA A 107 -2.42 -5.31 -9.00
CA ALA A 107 -3.58 -4.49 -9.36
C ALA A 107 -3.17 -3.09 -9.87
N ARG A 108 -2.18 -2.45 -9.22
CA ARG A 108 -1.58 -1.19 -9.68
C ARG A 108 -1.00 -1.33 -11.09
N ARG A 109 -0.26 -2.41 -11.36
CA ARG A 109 0.32 -2.63 -12.70
C ARG A 109 -0.74 -2.89 -13.75
N SER A 110 -1.80 -3.63 -13.43
CA SER A 110 -2.96 -3.81 -14.32
C SER A 110 -3.59 -2.48 -14.71
N LYS A 111 -3.82 -1.59 -13.73
CA LYS A 111 -4.29 -0.22 -14.00
C LYS A 111 -3.31 0.58 -14.88
N LEU A 112 -2.01 0.52 -14.60
CA LEU A 112 -1.00 1.25 -15.37
C LEU A 112 -0.87 0.76 -16.83
N ARG A 113 -1.17 -0.51 -17.10
CA ARG A 113 -1.26 -1.04 -18.47
C ARG A 113 -2.51 -0.58 -19.22
N GLY A 114 -3.50 -0.03 -18.53
CA GLY A 114 -4.78 0.34 -19.11
C GLY A 114 -5.79 -0.82 -19.18
N ASP A 115 -5.61 -1.87 -18.37
CA ASP A 115 -6.58 -2.95 -18.29
C ASP A 115 -7.95 -2.41 -17.79
N THR A 116 -9.05 -2.99 -18.29
CA THR A 116 -10.40 -2.55 -17.91
C THR A 116 -10.71 -2.94 -16.46
N PRO A 117 -11.25 -2.01 -15.62
CA PRO A 117 -11.68 -2.35 -14.28
C PRO A 117 -12.79 -3.41 -14.31
N THR A 118 -12.68 -4.39 -13.44
CA THR A 118 -13.66 -5.47 -13.27
C THR A 118 -14.93 -5.02 -12.53
N ASN A 119 -14.86 -3.89 -11.81
CA ASN A 119 -15.92 -3.33 -10.96
C ASN A 119 -16.56 -4.36 -10.01
N LYS A 120 -15.79 -5.38 -9.61
CA LYS A 120 -16.26 -6.36 -8.64
C LYS A 120 -16.07 -5.81 -7.24
N GLU A 121 -17.05 -6.05 -6.36
CA GLU A 121 -16.91 -5.75 -4.96
C GLU A 121 -15.76 -6.58 -4.36
N HIS A 122 -14.72 -5.89 -3.91
CA HIS A 122 -13.63 -6.50 -3.17
C HIS A 122 -13.80 -6.14 -1.70
N GLN A 123 -13.68 -7.14 -0.83
CA GLN A 123 -13.58 -6.85 0.60
C GLN A 123 -12.32 -6.02 0.83
N PRO A 124 -12.43 -4.87 1.52
CA PRO A 124 -11.25 -4.09 1.87
C PRO A 124 -10.31 -4.98 2.67
N ALA A 125 -9.02 -4.91 2.35
CA ALA A 125 -8.03 -5.56 3.18
C ALA A 125 -8.08 -4.92 4.58
N GLY A 126 -8.03 -5.75 5.62
CA GLY A 126 -8.32 -5.32 6.99
C GLY A 126 -7.52 -4.09 7.43
N GLY A 127 -8.17 -3.26 8.25
CA GLY A 127 -7.57 -2.07 8.86
C GLY A 127 -7.28 -2.25 10.36
N GLY A 128 -6.41 -1.39 10.89
CA GLY A 128 -6.27 -1.19 12.32
C GLY A 128 -7.56 -0.64 12.94
N ARG A 129 -7.80 -0.98 14.21
CA ARG A 129 -9.00 -0.51 14.94
C ARG A 129 -8.89 0.94 15.39
N ASP A 130 -7.67 1.48 15.34
CA ASP A 130 -7.32 2.85 15.70
C ASP A 130 -6.14 3.31 14.83
N LEU A 131 -5.83 4.60 14.87
CA LEU A 131 -4.76 5.19 14.07
C LEU A 131 -3.39 4.55 14.35
N HIS A 132 -3.09 4.13 15.58
CA HIS A 132 -1.78 3.58 15.92
C HIS A 132 -1.57 2.19 15.33
N SER A 133 -2.58 1.32 15.47
CA SER A 133 -2.61 0.00 14.85
C SER A 133 -2.63 0.09 13.33
N GLU A 134 -3.32 1.08 12.77
CA GLU A 134 -3.34 1.33 11.33
C GLU A 134 -1.98 1.79 10.79
N ILE A 135 -1.31 2.70 11.47
CA ILE A 135 0.07 3.11 11.16
C ILE A 135 1.01 1.89 11.15
N THR A 136 0.85 1.00 12.12
CA THR A 136 1.67 -0.20 12.23
C THR A 136 1.41 -1.14 11.05
N ALA A 137 0.14 -1.40 10.73
CA ALA A 137 -0.27 -2.23 9.60
C ALA A 137 0.24 -1.68 8.27
N LEU A 138 0.05 -0.36 8.02
CA LEU A 138 0.51 0.28 6.79
C LEU A 138 2.02 0.34 6.68
N THR A 139 2.74 0.41 7.80
CA THR A 139 4.20 0.33 7.79
C THR A 139 4.67 -1.06 7.37
N GLN A 140 4.07 -2.12 7.92
CA GLN A 140 4.36 -3.50 7.53
C GLN A 140 3.99 -3.76 6.07
N LEU A 141 2.85 -3.24 5.62
CA LEU A 141 2.42 -3.32 4.24
C LEU A 141 3.42 -2.61 3.32
N SER A 142 3.87 -1.41 3.68
CA SER A 142 4.88 -0.68 2.91
C SER A 142 6.18 -1.46 2.79
N ASP A 143 6.65 -2.08 3.88
CA ASP A 143 7.88 -2.88 3.85
C ASP A 143 7.71 -4.12 2.95
N ALA A 144 6.57 -4.79 3.04
CA ALA A 144 6.25 -5.94 2.19
C ALA A 144 6.10 -5.54 0.72
N TYR A 145 5.46 -4.41 0.42
CA TYR A 145 5.25 -3.88 -0.93
C TYR A 145 6.55 -3.68 -1.71
N TYR A 146 7.59 -3.21 -1.04
CA TYR A 146 8.91 -3.00 -1.64
C TYR A 146 9.85 -4.22 -1.54
N SER A 147 9.36 -5.37 -1.06
CA SER A 147 10.14 -6.61 -1.02
C SER A 147 10.33 -7.23 -2.40
N ASP A 148 11.39 -8.02 -2.57
CA ASP A 148 11.62 -8.77 -3.80
C ASP A 148 10.50 -9.78 -4.08
N LEU A 149 9.91 -10.35 -3.02
CA LEU A 149 8.82 -11.32 -3.17
C LEU A 149 7.57 -10.69 -3.84
N THR A 150 7.25 -9.45 -3.49
CA THR A 150 6.16 -8.69 -4.13
C THR A 150 6.52 -8.27 -5.55
N ARG A 151 7.78 -7.88 -5.79
CA ARG A 151 8.26 -7.56 -7.15
C ARG A 151 8.15 -8.79 -8.07
N GLU A 152 8.66 -9.93 -7.64
CA GLU A 152 8.60 -11.19 -8.39
C GLU A 152 7.16 -11.61 -8.72
N PHE A 153 6.23 -11.47 -7.77
CA PHE A 153 4.82 -11.76 -8.01
C PHE A 153 4.22 -10.85 -9.07
N ALA A 154 4.47 -9.55 -8.97
CA ALA A 154 3.97 -8.57 -9.93
C ALA A 154 4.56 -8.81 -11.33
N ASP A 155 5.86 -9.09 -11.42
CA ASP A 155 6.54 -9.44 -12.68
C ASP A 155 5.98 -10.73 -13.30
N ALA A 156 5.62 -11.71 -12.49
CA ALA A 156 4.97 -12.94 -12.96
C ALA A 156 3.53 -12.70 -13.44
N CYS A 157 2.82 -11.71 -12.88
CA CYS A 157 1.47 -11.34 -13.30
C CYS A 157 1.45 -10.53 -14.60
N ASP A 158 2.54 -9.84 -14.92
CA ASP A 158 2.68 -9.04 -16.14
C ASP A 158 3.11 -9.86 -17.35
N ARG A 159 3.72 -11.03 -17.13
CA ARG A 159 4.06 -11.95 -18.21
C ARG A 159 2.76 -12.47 -18.85
N PRO A 160 2.60 -12.37 -20.18
CA PRO A 160 1.50 -13.04 -20.86
C PRO A 160 1.56 -14.52 -20.49
N LEU A 161 0.39 -15.13 -20.23
CA LEU A 161 0.29 -16.58 -20.13
C LEU A 161 0.77 -17.14 -21.47
N GLU A 162 2.05 -17.53 -21.55
CA GLU A 162 2.51 -18.39 -22.62
C GLU A 162 1.67 -19.66 -22.52
N THR A 163 0.72 -19.79 -23.44
CA THR A 163 -0.06 -21.00 -23.65
C THR A 163 0.95 -22.11 -23.90
N GLN A 164 1.22 -22.93 -22.89
CA GLN A 164 1.99 -24.16 -23.10
C GLN A 164 1.19 -25.05 -24.05
N PRO A 165 1.83 -25.59 -25.10
CA PRO A 165 1.17 -26.39 -26.15
C PRO A 165 0.63 -27.72 -25.62
#